data_AF-A0A7R8W2L6-F1
#
_entry.id   AF-A0A7R8W2L6-F1
#
_cell.length_a   1.000
_cell.length_b   1.000
_cell.length_c   1.000
_cell.angle_alpha   90.00
_cell.angle_beta   90.00
_cell.angle_gamma   90.00
#
_symmetry.space_group_name_H-M   'P 1'
#
loop_
_entity.id
_entity.type
_entity.pdbx_description
1 polymer ?
#
loop_
_entity_poly.entity_id
_entity_poly.type
_entity_poly.pdbx_seq_one_letter_code
_entity_poly.pdbx_strand_id
1 'polypeptide(L)'
;MFCLNALQLLVPTGMRYLVAVDVRSQMVHGKCWQCSNVTPAQAAILQALCLVKAERDVTVLAFGADEALTPVSLDKDITLQQAQDRFKEIPNGPVDLAQPILWAKKNRKPVDVFVVLTDNQVKPGKVKPAVAIQQYRSALHLPNTK
;
A
#
# COMPACT_ATOMS: atom_id res chain seq x y z
N MET A 1 9.41 -21.33 -0.87
CA MET A 1 10.53 -20.50 -0.38
C MET A 1 10.73 -19.38 -1.39
N PHE A 2 10.29 -18.16 -1.11
CA PHE A 2 10.50 -17.01 -2.02
C PHE A 2 11.95 -16.54 -1.87
N CYS A 3 12.75 -16.63 -2.93
CA CYS A 3 14.13 -16.14 -2.92
C CYS A 3 14.12 -14.63 -3.17
N LEU A 4 14.32 -13.82 -2.11
CA LEU A 4 14.28 -12.36 -2.19
C LEU A 4 15.45 -11.74 -2.98
N ASN A 5 16.46 -12.54 -3.37
CA ASN A 5 17.58 -12.08 -4.20
C ASN A 5 17.13 -11.59 -5.58
N ALA A 6 16.04 -12.14 -6.13
CA ALA A 6 15.50 -11.68 -7.41
C ALA A 6 15.01 -10.22 -7.35
N LEU A 7 14.61 -9.72 -6.17
CA LEU A 7 14.12 -8.35 -6.00
C LEU A 7 15.24 -7.31 -6.11
N GLN A 8 16.51 -7.71 -5.99
CA GLN A 8 17.66 -6.82 -6.16
C GLN A 8 17.86 -6.39 -7.63
N LEU A 9 17.23 -7.10 -8.58
CA LEU A 9 17.29 -6.77 -10.01
C LEU A 9 16.28 -5.70 -10.43
N LEU A 10 15.40 -5.26 -9.52
CA LEU A 10 14.42 -4.23 -9.81
C LEU A 10 15.12 -2.90 -10.06
N VAL A 11 14.85 -2.29 -11.22
CA VAL A 11 15.39 -0.98 -11.58
C VAL A 11 14.57 0.10 -10.86
N PRO A 12 15.18 0.91 -9.99
CA PRO A 12 14.47 1.99 -9.30
C PRO A 12 14.09 3.10 -10.27
N THR A 13 12.94 3.71 -10.00
CA THR A 13 12.43 4.90 -10.70
C THR A 13 12.90 6.19 -10.03
N GLY A 14 13.27 6.14 -8.74
CA GLY A 14 13.63 7.32 -7.96
C GLY A 14 12.42 8.15 -7.49
N MET A 15 11.21 7.66 -7.70
CA MET A 15 9.97 8.32 -7.25
C MET A 15 9.67 8.01 -5.78
N ARG A 16 8.84 8.87 -5.15
CA ARG A 16 8.35 8.65 -3.78
C ARG A 16 7.02 7.92 -3.82
N TYR A 17 6.99 6.71 -3.26
CA TYR A 17 5.80 5.86 -3.28
C TYR A 17 5.04 5.93 -1.96
N LEU A 18 3.71 5.88 -2.05
CA LEU A 18 2.87 5.51 -0.93
C LEU A 18 2.04 4.28 -1.30
N VAL A 19 2.26 3.20 -0.57
CA VAL A 19 1.57 1.91 -0.76
C VAL A 19 0.57 1.71 0.37
N ALA A 20 -0.70 1.61 0.05
CA ALA A 20 -1.76 1.29 1.01
C ALA A 20 -2.27 -0.14 0.78
N VAL A 21 -2.15 -0.98 1.80
CA VAL A 21 -2.45 -2.41 1.74
C VAL A 21 -3.75 -2.72 2.48
N ASP A 22 -4.67 -3.39 1.81
CA ASP A 22 -5.85 -3.98 2.42
C ASP A 22 -5.51 -5.29 3.14
N VAL A 23 -5.93 -5.38 4.41
CA VAL A 23 -5.70 -6.52 5.31
C VAL A 23 -7.00 -7.18 5.78
N ARG A 24 -8.13 -6.92 5.11
CA ARG A 24 -9.41 -7.57 5.43
C ARG A 24 -9.35 -9.09 5.25
N SER A 25 -10.30 -9.77 5.89
CA SER A 25 -10.43 -11.24 5.86
C SER A 25 -10.44 -11.82 4.43
N GLN A 26 -11.06 -11.13 3.47
CA GLN A 26 -11.08 -11.50 2.05
C GLN A 26 -9.67 -11.54 1.45
N MET A 27 -8.80 -10.60 1.84
CA MET A 27 -7.42 -10.57 1.40
C MET A 27 -6.59 -11.69 2.03
N VAL A 28 -6.83 -11.98 3.31
CA VAL A 28 -6.04 -12.96 4.08
C VAL A 28 -6.40 -14.40 3.73
N HIS A 29 -7.69 -14.69 3.53
CA HIS A 29 -8.20 -16.05 3.31
C HIS A 29 -8.66 -16.30 1.87
N GLY A 30 -8.73 -15.26 1.04
CA GLY A 30 -9.04 -15.38 -0.37
C GLY A 30 -7.92 -16.03 -1.17
N LYS A 31 -8.21 -16.27 -2.45
CA LYS A 31 -7.27 -16.87 -3.41
C LYS A 31 -7.04 -15.88 -4.55
N CYS A 32 -5.79 -15.74 -4.98
CA CYS A 32 -5.50 -15.00 -6.20
C CYS A 32 -6.08 -15.71 -7.42
N TRP A 33 -6.35 -14.93 -8.49
CA TRP A 33 -6.91 -15.45 -9.72
C TRP A 33 -6.07 -16.61 -10.26
N GLN A 34 -6.70 -17.78 -10.41
CA GLN A 34 -6.07 -19.02 -10.89
C GLN A 34 -4.84 -19.50 -10.08
N CYS A 35 -4.63 -19.00 -8.86
CA CYS A 35 -3.56 -19.43 -7.98
C CYS A 35 -4.07 -19.61 -6.55
N SER A 36 -4.31 -20.86 -6.15
CA SER A 36 -4.78 -21.19 -4.80
C SER A 36 -3.67 -21.17 -3.74
N ASN A 37 -2.40 -21.09 -4.15
CA ASN A 37 -1.25 -21.16 -3.26
C ASN A 37 -0.82 -19.78 -2.74
N VAL A 38 -1.38 -18.70 -3.28
CA VAL A 38 -1.07 -17.31 -2.90
C VAL A 38 -2.36 -16.58 -2.57
N THR A 39 -2.40 -16.00 -1.38
CA THR A 39 -3.52 -15.15 -0.97
C THR A 39 -3.34 -13.73 -1.49
N PRO A 40 -4.43 -12.95 -1.72
CA PRO A 40 -4.31 -11.56 -2.13
C PRO A 40 -3.45 -10.71 -1.19
N ALA A 41 -3.53 -10.94 0.14
CA ALA A 41 -2.66 -10.28 1.11
C ALA A 41 -1.18 -10.62 0.90
N GLN A 42 -0.84 -11.89 0.64
CA GLN A 42 0.53 -12.28 0.31
C GLN A 42 1.06 -11.58 -0.94
N ALA A 43 0.24 -11.53 -1.99
CA ALA A 43 0.60 -10.85 -3.23
C ALA A 43 0.77 -9.33 -3.02
N ALA A 44 -0.10 -8.70 -2.23
CA ALA A 44 -0.03 -7.28 -1.92
C ALA A 44 1.22 -6.93 -1.10
N ILE A 45 1.51 -7.72 -0.06
CA ILE A 45 2.70 -7.54 0.78
C ILE A 45 3.97 -7.75 -0.04
N LEU A 46 4.00 -8.76 -0.92
CA LEU A 46 5.14 -8.97 -1.80
C LEU A 46 5.37 -7.77 -2.74
N GLN A 47 4.31 -7.20 -3.32
CA GLN A 47 4.41 -5.99 -4.13
C GLN A 47 4.92 -4.77 -3.34
N ALA A 48 4.45 -4.59 -2.10
CA ALA A 48 4.98 -3.55 -1.22
C ALA A 48 6.48 -3.75 -0.94
N LEU A 49 6.91 -5.01 -0.70
CA LEU A 49 8.32 -5.34 -0.50
C LEU A 49 9.18 -5.12 -1.76
N CYS A 50 8.64 -5.38 -2.95
CA CYS A 50 9.33 -5.05 -4.20
C CYS A 50 9.68 -3.56 -4.25
N LEU A 51 8.71 -2.70 -3.95
CA LEU A 51 8.91 -1.24 -3.92
C LEU A 51 9.88 -0.83 -2.82
N VAL A 52 9.71 -1.33 -1.58
CA VAL A 52 10.59 -1.01 -0.44
C VAL A 52 12.05 -1.38 -0.72
N LYS A 53 12.28 -2.51 -1.38
CA LYS A 53 13.65 -2.96 -1.70
C LYS A 53 14.25 -2.15 -2.86
N ALA A 54 13.47 -1.88 -3.91
CA ALA A 54 13.93 -1.15 -5.09
C ALA A 54 14.16 0.35 -4.80
N GLU A 55 13.19 1.01 -4.17
CA GLU A 55 13.15 2.47 -4.03
C GLU A 55 13.78 2.96 -2.72
N ARG A 56 14.02 4.27 -2.63
CA ARG A 56 14.57 4.91 -1.43
C ARG A 56 13.49 5.52 -0.52
N ASP A 57 12.39 6.02 -1.08
CA ASP A 57 11.28 6.62 -0.31
C ASP A 57 9.98 5.89 -0.61
N VAL A 58 9.62 4.97 0.29
CA VAL A 58 8.36 4.22 0.24
C VAL A 58 7.70 4.33 1.59
N THR A 59 6.48 4.85 1.60
CA THR A 59 5.61 4.86 2.78
C THR A 59 4.61 3.74 2.65
N VAL A 60 4.60 2.82 3.61
CA VAL A 60 3.66 1.70 3.62
C VAL A 60 2.62 1.91 4.70
N LEU A 61 1.35 1.84 4.31
CA LEU A 61 0.19 1.99 5.18
C LEU A 61 -0.70 0.75 5.05
N ALA A 62 -1.46 0.45 6.09
CA ALA A 62 -2.53 -0.54 6.07
C ALA A 62 -3.88 0.10 6.37
N PHE A 63 -4.95 -0.40 5.75
CA PHE A 63 -6.33 -0.05 6.11
C PHE A 63 -6.69 -0.69 7.45
N GLY A 64 -6.68 0.14 8.51
CA GLY A 64 -6.93 -0.28 9.89
C GLY A 64 -8.35 0.02 10.36
N ALA A 65 -8.66 -0.41 11.59
CA ALA A 65 -9.93 -0.12 12.27
C ALA A 65 -10.23 1.38 12.36
N ASP A 66 -11.51 1.70 12.63
CA ASP A 66 -12.02 3.06 12.79
C ASP A 66 -11.76 4.01 11.60
N GLU A 67 -11.65 3.44 10.39
CA GLU A 67 -11.34 4.21 9.18
C GLU A 67 -10.03 5.00 9.31
N ALA A 68 -9.03 4.39 9.95
CA ALA A 68 -7.69 4.96 10.09
C ALA A 68 -6.66 4.17 9.24
N LEU A 69 -5.71 4.90 8.65
CA LEU A 69 -4.54 4.27 8.04
C LEU A 69 -3.45 4.10 9.09
N THR A 70 -2.96 2.88 9.22
CA THR A 70 -1.88 2.53 10.15
C THR A 70 -0.57 2.43 9.39
N PRO A 71 0.46 3.24 9.72
CA PRO A 71 1.78 3.09 9.14
C PRO A 71 2.39 1.74 9.50
N VAL A 72 2.99 1.08 8.51
CA VAL A 72 3.68 -0.19 8.67
C VAL A 72 5.15 0.03 8.34
N SER A 73 6.00 -0.04 9.36
CA SER A 73 7.45 0.01 9.13
C SER A 73 7.86 -1.26 8.39
N LEU A 74 8.57 -1.15 7.27
CA LEU A 74 9.15 -2.26 6.53
C LEU A 74 10.59 -1.89 6.13
N ASP A 75 11.54 -2.70 6.59
CA ASP A 75 12.96 -2.47 6.35
C ASP A 75 13.42 -3.23 5.10
N LYS A 76 14.53 -2.81 4.48
CA LYS A 76 15.04 -3.47 3.27
C LYS A 76 15.45 -4.93 3.49
N ASP A 77 15.84 -5.29 4.70
CA ASP A 77 16.25 -6.66 5.05
C ASP A 77 15.10 -7.53 5.59
N ILE A 78 13.88 -6.97 5.67
CA ILE A 78 12.73 -7.72 6.17
C ILE A 78 12.43 -8.93 5.27
N THR A 79 12.11 -10.04 5.91
CA THR A 79 11.60 -11.25 5.24
C THR A 79 10.11 -11.10 4.92
N LEU A 80 9.62 -11.88 3.96
CA LEU A 80 8.19 -11.92 3.65
C LEU A 80 7.35 -12.30 4.87
N GLN A 81 7.80 -13.30 5.63
CA GLN A 81 7.10 -13.78 6.83
C GLN A 81 6.97 -12.67 7.89
N GLN A 82 8.07 -11.99 8.22
CA GLN A 82 8.05 -10.88 9.18
C GLN A 82 7.13 -9.73 8.71
N ALA A 83 7.14 -9.42 7.41
CA ALA A 83 6.22 -8.43 6.87
C ALA A 83 4.76 -8.87 7.07
N GLN A 84 4.43 -10.12 6.73
CA GLN A 84 3.09 -10.67 6.94
C GLN A 84 2.66 -10.61 8.40
N ASP A 85 3.55 -10.91 9.34
CA ASP A 85 3.23 -10.88 10.76
C ASP A 85 2.93 -9.45 11.24
N ARG A 86 3.68 -8.43 10.77
CA ARG A 86 3.36 -7.01 11.01
C ARG A 86 1.98 -6.62 10.51
N PHE A 87 1.56 -7.10 9.33
CA PHE A 87 0.23 -6.79 8.78
C PHE A 87 -0.91 -7.53 9.50
N LYS A 88 -0.68 -8.74 10.02
CA LYS A 88 -1.70 -9.51 10.76
C LYS A 88 -2.09 -8.87 12.09
N GLU A 89 -1.19 -8.11 12.70
CA GLU A 89 -1.43 -7.41 13.97
C GLU A 89 -2.39 -6.23 13.82
N ILE A 90 -2.65 -5.77 12.58
CA ILE A 90 -3.45 -4.59 12.31
C ILE A 90 -4.93 -4.99 12.24
N PRO A 91 -5.79 -4.45 13.12
CA PRO A 91 -7.22 -4.66 13.02
C PRO A 91 -7.73 -4.17 11.67
N ASN A 92 -8.46 -4.99 10.92
CA ASN A 92 -8.91 -4.60 9.59
C ASN A 92 -9.98 -3.49 9.63
N GLY A 93 -10.00 -2.67 8.58
CA GLY A 93 -11.05 -1.66 8.39
C GLY A 93 -11.51 -1.56 6.93
N PRO A 94 -12.49 -0.68 6.67
CA PRO A 94 -13.02 -0.51 5.32
C PRO A 94 -11.98 0.14 4.40
N VAL A 95 -12.04 -0.20 3.12
CA VAL A 95 -11.14 0.32 2.09
C VAL A 95 -11.79 1.50 1.36
N ASP A 96 -11.40 2.72 1.73
CA ASP A 96 -11.71 3.94 0.97
C ASP A 96 -10.49 4.33 0.12
N LEU A 97 -10.64 4.26 -1.20
CA LEU A 97 -9.57 4.54 -2.15
C LEU A 97 -9.03 5.98 -2.10
N ALA A 98 -9.79 6.94 -1.56
CA ALA A 98 -9.32 8.32 -1.41
C ALA A 98 -8.47 8.52 -0.14
N GLN A 99 -8.60 7.63 0.85
CA GLN A 99 -8.02 7.79 2.17
C GLN A 99 -6.47 7.88 2.16
N PRO A 100 -5.71 7.11 1.37
CA PRO A 100 -4.25 7.24 1.33
C PRO A 100 -3.79 8.61 0.83
N ILE A 101 -4.51 9.16 -0.13
CA ILE A 101 -4.24 10.49 -0.71
C ILE A 101 -4.55 11.59 0.31
N LEU A 102 -5.69 11.48 0.99
CA LEU A 102 -6.09 12.42 2.05
C LEU A 102 -5.13 12.36 3.25
N TRP A 103 -4.66 11.18 3.60
CA TRP A 103 -3.65 11.00 4.65
C TRP A 103 -2.34 11.69 4.27
N ALA A 104 -1.85 11.49 3.04
CA ALA A 104 -0.63 12.14 2.58
C ALA A 104 -0.78 13.67 2.54
N LYS A 105 -1.93 14.18 2.09
CA LYS A 105 -2.27 15.61 2.12
C LYS A 105 -2.23 16.16 3.54
N LYS A 106 -2.92 15.50 4.48
CA LYS A 106 -3.02 15.91 5.89
C LYS A 106 -1.65 15.98 6.55
N ASN A 107 -0.80 14.98 6.29
CA ASN A 107 0.55 14.90 6.84
C ASN A 107 1.59 15.70 6.03
N ARG A 108 1.16 16.40 4.97
CA ARG A 108 2.05 17.08 4.00
C ARG A 108 3.19 16.18 3.50
N LYS A 109 2.95 14.87 3.40
CA LYS A 109 3.93 13.89 2.91
C LYS A 109 4.01 13.99 1.38
N PRO A 110 5.17 14.34 0.80
CA PRO A 110 5.34 14.37 -0.64
C PRO A 110 5.38 12.95 -1.22
N VAL A 111 4.56 12.68 -2.24
CA VAL A 111 4.33 11.39 -2.89
C VAL A 111 4.16 11.65 -4.38
N ASP A 112 4.82 10.85 -5.19
CA ASP A 112 4.75 10.90 -6.65
C ASP A 112 3.82 9.80 -7.18
N VAL A 113 3.74 8.66 -6.50
CA VAL A 113 2.89 7.53 -6.92
C VAL A 113 2.15 6.93 -5.72
N PHE A 114 0.83 6.90 -5.80
CA PHE A 114 -0.04 6.15 -4.88
C PHE A 114 -0.33 4.76 -5.46
N VAL A 115 -0.11 3.72 -4.65
CA VAL A 115 -0.44 2.34 -4.99
C VAL A 115 -1.39 1.81 -3.93
N VAL A 116 -2.60 1.44 -4.33
CA VAL A 116 -3.59 0.82 -3.43
C VAL A 116 -3.74 -0.65 -3.81
N LEU A 117 -3.44 -1.54 -2.86
CA LEU A 117 -3.45 -2.98 -3.07
C LEU A 117 -4.62 -3.59 -2.30
N THR A 118 -5.68 -3.95 -3.04
CA THR A 118 -6.94 -4.47 -2.51
C THR A 118 -7.57 -5.46 -3.51
N ASP A 119 -8.60 -6.16 -3.06
CA ASP A 119 -9.51 -6.91 -3.92
C ASP A 119 -10.55 -5.98 -4.60
N ASN A 120 -11.70 -6.51 -4.99
CA ASN A 120 -12.77 -5.74 -5.64
C ASN A 120 -13.78 -5.09 -4.65
N GLN A 121 -13.60 -5.21 -3.34
CA GLN A 121 -14.54 -4.72 -2.35
C GLN A 121 -14.10 -3.38 -1.77
N VAL A 122 -14.63 -2.28 -2.27
CA VAL A 122 -14.30 -0.94 -1.75
C VAL A 122 -15.50 -0.28 -1.10
N LYS A 123 -15.25 0.56 -0.10
CA LYS A 123 -16.27 1.41 0.53
C LYS A 123 -16.21 2.80 -0.12
N PRO A 124 -17.34 3.33 -0.63
CA PRO A 124 -17.39 4.71 -1.08
C PRO A 124 -17.06 5.68 0.07
N GLY A 125 -16.01 6.48 -0.12
CA GLY A 125 -15.65 7.57 0.76
C GLY A 125 -16.52 8.82 0.55
N LYS A 126 -16.36 9.80 1.45
CA LYS A 126 -16.97 11.14 1.30
C LYS A 126 -16.41 11.92 0.10
N VAL A 127 -15.17 11.63 -0.29
CA VAL A 127 -14.45 12.29 -1.38
C VAL A 127 -14.05 11.24 -2.41
N LYS A 128 -14.30 11.52 -3.70
CA LYS A 128 -13.87 10.64 -4.79
C LYS A 128 -12.34 10.69 -4.94
N PRO A 129 -11.65 9.57 -5.26
CA PRO A 129 -10.20 9.55 -5.43
C PRO A 129 -9.68 10.58 -6.44
N ALA A 130 -10.39 10.76 -7.56
CA ALA A 130 -10.03 11.76 -8.57
C ALA A 130 -10.06 13.21 -8.03
N VAL A 131 -10.96 13.51 -7.08
CA VAL A 131 -11.02 14.81 -6.42
C VAL A 131 -9.92 14.90 -5.37
N ALA A 132 -9.69 13.84 -4.59
CA ALA A 132 -8.64 13.80 -3.58
C ALA A 132 -7.25 14.03 -4.19
N ILE A 133 -6.94 13.41 -5.34
CA ILE A 133 -5.64 13.59 -6.01
C ILE A 133 -5.48 15.02 -6.55
N GLN A 134 -6.52 15.62 -7.14
CA GLN A 134 -6.47 17.03 -7.56
C GLN A 134 -6.19 17.96 -6.37
N GLN A 135 -6.89 17.76 -5.26
CA GLN A 135 -6.67 18.54 -4.05
C GLN A 135 -5.27 18.34 -3.46
N TYR A 136 -4.73 17.12 -3.51
CA TYR A 136 -3.37 16.81 -3.07
C TYR A 136 -2.32 17.52 -3.92
N ARG A 137 -2.42 17.38 -5.25
CA ARG A 137 -1.50 18.02 -6.22
C ARG A 137 -1.45 19.54 -6.02
N SER A 138 -2.61 20.18 -5.85
CA SER A 138 -2.68 21.63 -5.58
C SER A 138 -2.10 22.02 -4.22
N ALA A 139 -2.38 21.25 -3.16
CA ALA A 139 -1.97 21.59 -1.80
C ALA A 139 -0.46 21.42 -1.54
N LEU A 140 0.20 20.51 -2.26
CA LEU A 140 1.64 20.24 -2.13
C LEU A 140 2.46 20.71 -3.34
N HIS A 141 1.83 21.33 -4.34
CA HIS A 141 2.46 21.77 -5.59
C HIS A 141 3.17 20.64 -6.35
N LEU A 142 2.51 19.48 -6.43
CA LEU A 142 3.01 18.27 -7.12
C LEU A 142 2.09 17.90 -8.28
N PRO A 143 2.11 18.61 -9.43
CA PRO A 143 1.12 18.42 -10.50
C PRO A 143 1.19 17.03 -11.17
N ASN A 144 2.32 16.33 -11.04
CA ASN A 144 2.58 15.07 -11.73
C ASN A 144 2.26 13.82 -10.90
N THR A 145 1.90 13.95 -9.61
CA THR A 145 1.59 12.80 -8.74
C THR A 145 0.51 11.90 -9.34
N LYS A 146 0.65 10.58 -9.29
CA LYS A 146 -0.27 9.60 -9.88
C LYS A 146 -0.98 8.76 -8.84
#